data_AF-A0A496ZPA5-F1
#
_entry.id   AF-A0A496ZPA5-F1
#
_cell.length_a   1.000
_cell.length_b   1.000
_cell.length_c   1.000
_cell.angle_alpha   90.00
_cell.angle_beta   90.00
_cell.angle_gamma   90.00
#
_symmetry.space_group_name_H-M   'P 1'
#
loop_
_entity.id
_entity.type
_entity.pdbx_description
1 polymer ?
#
loop_
_entity_poly.entity_id
_entity_poly.type
_entity_poly.pdbx_seq_one_letter_code
_entity_poly.pdbx_strand_id
1 'polypeptide(L)'
;MDKLKFTLAQNTKYILSHILGIFQIFTKKNSRKNGISVMIRVRDEEDWIARSLLSINDFADEVVIVNNNSTDRTLDEIERIKEKLNYQLIIENEASNDIIKVSNHALSLTSFRWIFRWDSDFIAHTSGKFNIINLRKLLLDLPQSKHYLIYPLTVSFAGDLFHVKVGKEIHSEGYIHTWHPKLRYIKKGKFEVLKTPFFYT
;
A
#
# COMPACT_ATOMS: atom_id res chain seq x y z
N MET A 1 -29.37 14.05 -5.49
CA MET A 1 -27.90 14.20 -5.38
C MET A 1 -27.59 14.80 -4.02
N ASP A 2 -27.69 13.98 -2.99
CA ASP A 2 -27.33 14.39 -1.63
C ASP A 2 -25.81 14.29 -1.47
N LYS A 3 -25.23 15.45 -1.16
CA LYS A 3 -23.80 15.65 -0.97
C LYS A 3 -23.31 14.72 0.13
N LEU A 4 -22.26 13.96 -0.20
CA LEU A 4 -21.35 13.27 0.71
C LEU A 4 -20.99 14.17 1.90
N LYS A 5 -21.79 14.10 2.95
CA LYS A 5 -21.49 14.65 4.28
C LYS A 5 -20.66 13.61 5.03
N PHE A 6 -19.47 13.26 4.51
CA PHE A 6 -18.48 12.57 5.32
C PHE A 6 -18.04 13.55 6.41
N THR A 7 -18.60 13.35 7.61
CA THR A 7 -18.40 14.25 8.73
C THR A 7 -16.98 14.12 9.23
N LEU A 8 -16.31 15.25 9.41
CA LEU A 8 -15.03 15.38 10.13
C LEU A 8 -15.01 14.49 11.40
N ALA A 9 -16.15 14.39 12.07
CA ALA A 9 -16.39 13.58 13.27
C ALA A 9 -16.09 12.08 13.11
N GLN A 10 -16.36 11.47 11.95
CA GLN A 10 -16.04 10.04 11.72
C GLN A 10 -14.53 9.83 11.62
N ASN A 11 -13.82 10.72 10.91
CA ASN A 11 -12.35 10.69 10.84
C ASN A 11 -11.71 10.98 12.20
N THR A 12 -12.20 11.97 12.94
CA THR A 12 -11.67 12.31 14.27
C THR A 12 -11.93 11.20 15.29
N LYS A 13 -13.10 10.57 15.27
CA LYS A 13 -13.43 9.46 16.17
C LYS A 13 -12.64 8.19 15.85
N TYR A 14 -12.36 7.90 14.58
CA TYR A 14 -11.54 6.76 14.16
C TYR A 14 -10.05 6.95 14.47
N ILE A 15 -9.53 8.18 14.29
CA ILE A 15 -8.18 8.56 14.69
C ILE A 15 -8.04 8.51 16.22
N LEU A 16 -8.99 9.08 16.98
CA LEU A 16 -8.96 9.08 18.45
C LEU A 16 -9.19 7.69 19.07
N SER A 17 -10.03 6.84 18.48
CA SER A 17 -10.29 5.49 19.00
C SER A 17 -9.11 4.53 18.80
N HIS A 18 -8.15 4.89 17.95
CA HIS A 18 -6.89 4.15 17.75
C HIS A 18 -5.68 4.85 18.39
N ILE A 19 -5.87 5.96 19.12
CA ILE A 19 -4.89 6.45 20.11
C ILE A 19 -5.10 5.67 21.42
N LEU A 20 -5.09 4.34 21.34
CA LEU A 20 -4.98 3.46 22.49
C LEU A 20 -3.49 3.29 22.79
N GLY A 21 -2.94 4.26 23.50
CA GLY A 21 -1.59 4.25 24.04
C GLY A 21 -0.52 4.53 22.98
N ILE A 22 0.02 5.74 23.00
CA ILE A 22 1.36 5.97 22.45
C ILE A 22 2.35 5.23 23.36
N PHE A 23 2.50 3.92 23.15
CA PHE A 23 3.72 3.23 23.55
C PHE A 23 4.80 3.72 22.58
N GLN A 24 5.44 4.81 22.96
CA GLN A 24 6.55 5.39 22.23
C GLN A 24 7.77 4.48 22.40
N ILE A 25 7.81 3.42 21.60
CA ILE A 25 8.90 2.46 21.64
C ILE A 25 10.02 3.03 20.76
N PHE A 26 11.09 3.44 21.43
CA PHE A 26 12.34 3.83 20.77
C PHE A 26 12.94 2.59 20.12
N THR A 27 12.95 2.57 18.78
CA THR A 27 13.70 1.58 18.02
C THR A 27 14.96 2.23 17.47
N LYS A 28 16.03 1.45 17.24
CA LYS A 28 17.19 1.91 16.48
C LYS A 28 16.72 2.54 15.16
N LYS A 29 17.29 3.69 14.79
CA LYS A 29 16.99 4.39 13.53
C LYS A 29 16.99 3.39 12.37
N ASN A 30 15.96 3.46 11.51
CA ASN A 30 15.87 2.59 10.34
C ASN A 30 17.13 2.71 9.47
N SER A 31 17.69 1.58 9.04
CA SER A 31 18.90 1.56 8.22
C SER A 31 18.64 1.87 6.75
N ARG A 32 17.38 1.80 6.29
CA ARG A 32 17.00 2.11 4.91
C ARG A 32 16.81 3.61 4.70
N LYS A 33 17.01 4.05 3.45
CA LYS A 33 16.79 5.44 3.02
C LYS A 33 15.35 5.87 3.30
N ASN A 34 15.17 7.10 3.77
CA ASN A 34 13.85 7.68 4.02
C ASN A 34 13.17 7.99 2.68
N GLY A 35 12.34 7.08 2.21
CA GLY A 35 11.55 7.15 0.98
C GLY A 35 10.48 6.06 1.03
N ILE A 36 9.75 5.88 -0.06
CA ILE A 36 8.58 4.99 -0.15
C ILE A 36 8.74 3.98 -1.27
N SER A 37 8.81 2.71 -0.90
CA SER A 37 8.59 1.56 -1.78
C SER A 37 7.10 1.23 -1.80
N VAL A 38 6.48 1.17 -2.96
CA VAL A 38 5.15 0.58 -3.15
C VAL A 38 5.34 -0.84 -3.66
N MET A 39 4.68 -1.82 -3.04
CA MET A 39 4.70 -3.21 -3.51
C MET A 39 3.32 -3.60 -4.02
N ILE A 40 3.28 -4.20 -5.20
CA ILE A 40 2.08 -4.60 -5.93
C ILE A 40 2.23 -6.07 -6.31
N ARG A 41 1.22 -6.89 -5.97
CA ARG A 41 1.05 -8.22 -6.54
C ARG A 41 0.00 -8.09 -7.64
N VAL A 42 0.33 -8.52 -8.85
CA VAL A 42 -0.57 -8.34 -9.99
C VAL A 42 -0.87 -9.67 -10.66
N ARG A 43 -2.12 -9.84 -11.09
CA ARG A 43 -2.56 -10.94 -11.96
C ARG A 43 -3.80 -10.51 -12.73
N ASP A 44 -3.68 -10.46 -14.05
CA ASP A 44 -4.80 -10.22 -14.97
C ASP A 44 -5.56 -8.89 -14.69
N GLU A 45 -4.86 -7.75 -14.78
CA GLU A 45 -5.27 -6.40 -14.38
C GLU A 45 -5.08 -5.34 -15.49
N GLU A 46 -5.21 -5.73 -16.76
CA GLU A 46 -4.99 -4.85 -17.92
C GLU A 46 -5.84 -3.56 -17.89
N ASP A 47 -7.02 -3.59 -17.28
CA ASP A 47 -7.94 -2.45 -17.23
C ASP A 47 -7.50 -1.33 -16.28
N TRP A 48 -6.78 -1.67 -15.21
CA TRP A 48 -6.51 -0.74 -14.10
C TRP A 48 -5.04 -0.44 -13.88
N ILE A 49 -4.15 -1.40 -14.16
CA ILE A 49 -2.74 -1.30 -13.76
C ILE A 49 -2.07 -0.01 -14.23
N ALA A 50 -2.32 0.42 -15.47
CA ALA A 50 -1.75 1.64 -16.01
C ALA A 50 -2.22 2.89 -15.24
N ARG A 51 -3.51 2.97 -14.89
CA ARG A 51 -4.08 4.11 -14.13
C ARG A 51 -3.58 4.09 -12.68
N SER A 52 -3.51 2.91 -12.08
CA SER A 52 -3.00 2.71 -10.72
C SER A 52 -1.57 3.22 -10.58
N LEU A 53 -0.67 2.77 -11.46
CA LEU A 53 0.73 3.18 -11.49
C LEU A 53 0.91 4.68 -11.73
N LEU A 54 0.19 5.27 -12.70
CA LEU A 54 0.25 6.71 -12.95
C LEU A 54 -0.24 7.53 -11.75
N SER A 55 -1.20 7.03 -10.97
CA SER A 55 -1.76 7.76 -9.83
C SER A 55 -0.79 7.95 -8.66
N ILE A 56 0.28 7.14 -8.61
CA ILE A 56 1.30 7.17 -7.55
C ILE A 56 2.64 7.75 -8.00
N ASN A 57 2.70 8.37 -9.18
CA ASN A 57 3.93 8.95 -9.75
C ASN A 57 4.67 9.90 -8.81
N ASP A 58 3.94 10.83 -8.18
CA ASP A 58 4.52 11.81 -7.25
C ASP A 58 4.53 11.31 -5.79
N PHE A 59 4.09 10.07 -5.58
CA PHE A 59 4.00 9.44 -4.27
C PHE A 59 5.14 8.46 -4.00
N ALA A 60 5.49 7.60 -4.96
CA ALA A 60 6.48 6.54 -4.78
C ALA A 60 7.90 7.01 -5.13
N ASP A 61 8.91 6.43 -4.47
CA ASP A 61 10.31 6.50 -4.93
C ASP A 61 10.69 5.23 -5.72
N GLU A 62 10.06 4.11 -5.37
CA GLU A 62 10.20 2.81 -6.02
C GLU A 62 8.85 2.09 -6.05
N VAL A 63 8.57 1.38 -7.13
CA VAL A 63 7.44 0.45 -7.25
C VAL A 63 7.97 -0.93 -7.61
N VAL A 64 7.66 -1.90 -6.76
CA VAL A 64 7.95 -3.33 -6.97
C VAL A 64 6.67 -4.01 -7.41
N ILE A 65 6.67 -4.56 -8.62
CA ILE A 65 5.58 -5.36 -9.15
C ILE A 65 6.03 -6.82 -9.19
N VAL A 66 5.25 -7.69 -8.55
CA VAL A 66 5.40 -9.14 -8.71
C VAL A 66 4.21 -9.68 -9.49
N ASN A 67 4.47 -10.05 -10.74
CA ASN A 67 3.48 -10.63 -11.65
C ASN A 67 3.28 -12.12 -11.32
N ASN A 68 2.05 -12.47 -10.94
CA ASN A 68 1.64 -13.83 -10.62
C ASN A 68 0.95 -14.49 -11.83
N ASN A 69 1.72 -14.64 -12.91
CA ASN A 69 1.32 -15.37 -14.12
C ASN A 69 0.07 -14.78 -14.80
N SER A 70 0.07 -13.46 -15.04
CA SER A 70 -0.92 -12.83 -15.91
C SER A 70 -0.87 -13.43 -17.33
N THR A 71 -2.03 -13.56 -17.93
CA THR A 71 -2.28 -14.10 -19.27
C THR A 71 -2.94 -13.08 -20.21
N ASP A 72 -3.39 -11.96 -19.66
CA ASP A 72 -3.90 -10.79 -20.39
C ASP A 72 -2.77 -9.80 -20.73
N ARG A 73 -3.13 -8.57 -21.13
CA ARG A 73 -2.17 -7.52 -21.52
C ARG A 73 -1.63 -6.72 -20.33
N THR A 74 -1.72 -7.20 -19.10
CA THR A 74 -1.23 -6.48 -17.91
C THR A 74 0.21 -5.99 -18.08
N LEU A 75 1.12 -6.86 -18.53
CA LEU A 75 2.53 -6.49 -18.70
C LEU A 75 2.74 -5.52 -19.86
N ASP A 76 1.97 -5.66 -20.94
CA ASP A 76 2.02 -4.75 -22.08
C ASP A 76 1.58 -3.34 -21.66
N GLU A 77 0.54 -3.24 -20.83
CA GLU A 77 0.06 -1.97 -20.29
C GLU A 77 1.09 -1.29 -19.38
N ILE A 78 1.84 -2.06 -18.58
CA ILE A 78 2.95 -1.56 -17.77
C ILE A 78 4.07 -1.03 -18.68
N GLU A 79 4.48 -1.79 -19.69
CA GLU A 79 5.57 -1.37 -20.59
C GLU A 79 5.16 -0.12 -21.38
N ARG A 80 3.91 -0.04 -21.83
CA ARG A 80 3.35 1.11 -22.57
C ARG A 80 3.44 2.43 -21.81
N ILE A 81 3.34 2.41 -20.47
CA ILE A 81 3.35 3.62 -19.65
C ILE A 81 4.68 3.87 -18.91
N LYS A 82 5.63 2.94 -18.99
CA LYS A 82 6.89 2.93 -18.22
C LYS A 82 7.69 4.22 -18.33
N GLU A 83 7.81 4.80 -19.52
CA GLU A 83 8.53 6.06 -19.75
C GLU A 83 7.87 7.28 -19.08
N LYS A 84 6.60 7.15 -18.67
CA LYS A 84 5.84 8.21 -17.97
C LYS A 84 5.94 8.10 -16.45
N LEU A 85 6.67 7.11 -15.94
CA LEU A 85 6.78 6.83 -14.52
C LEU A 85 7.96 7.58 -13.90
N ASN A 86 7.72 8.25 -12.77
CA ASN A 86 8.71 9.11 -12.11
C ASN A 86 9.47 8.42 -10.97
N TYR A 87 9.37 7.09 -10.87
CA TYR A 87 9.95 6.28 -9.81
C TYR A 87 10.74 5.11 -10.39
N GLN A 88 11.58 4.48 -9.56
CA GLN A 88 12.24 3.24 -9.95
C GLN A 88 11.23 2.10 -10.06
N LEU A 89 11.06 1.53 -11.25
CA LEU A 89 10.17 0.39 -11.47
C LEU A 89 10.97 -0.93 -11.46
N ILE A 90 10.57 -1.87 -10.63
CA ILE A 90 11.10 -3.23 -10.56
C ILE A 90 9.94 -4.18 -10.89
N ILE A 91 10.12 -5.07 -11.86
CA ILE A 91 9.12 -6.07 -12.25
C ILE A 91 9.76 -7.44 -12.16
N GLU A 92 9.17 -8.32 -11.35
CA GLU A 92 9.59 -9.71 -11.19
C GLU A 92 8.40 -10.64 -11.45
N ASN A 93 8.69 -11.90 -11.80
CA ASN A 93 7.67 -12.93 -11.97
C ASN A 93 7.73 -13.92 -10.81
N GLU A 94 6.57 -14.27 -10.25
CA GLU A 94 6.42 -15.32 -9.25
C GLU A 94 5.08 -16.02 -9.48
N ALA A 95 5.10 -17.04 -10.33
CA ALA A 95 3.95 -17.89 -10.58
C ALA A 95 3.75 -18.83 -9.39
N SER A 96 2.89 -18.43 -8.44
CA SER A 96 2.62 -19.22 -7.25
C SER A 96 1.18 -19.13 -6.79
N ASN A 97 0.61 -20.28 -6.42
CA ASN A 97 -0.65 -20.35 -5.69
C ASN A 97 -0.49 -20.00 -4.20
N ASP A 98 0.76 -19.91 -3.71
CA ASP A 98 1.03 -19.43 -2.35
C ASP A 98 1.21 -17.92 -2.34
N ILE A 99 0.13 -17.20 -2.05
CA ILE A 99 0.12 -15.74 -2.02
C ILE A 99 1.13 -15.15 -1.03
N ILE A 100 1.47 -15.89 0.03
CA ILE A 100 2.43 -15.44 1.04
C ILE A 100 3.85 -15.48 0.49
N LYS A 101 4.14 -16.46 -0.38
CA LYS A 101 5.41 -16.50 -1.12
C LYS A 101 5.53 -15.27 -2.01
N VAL A 102 4.49 -14.95 -2.77
CA VAL A 102 4.43 -13.76 -3.65
C VAL A 102 4.64 -12.47 -2.83
N SER A 103 3.94 -12.33 -1.70
CA SER A 103 4.07 -11.16 -0.82
C SER A 103 5.45 -11.02 -0.20
N ASN A 104 6.06 -12.12 0.26
CA ASN A 104 7.41 -12.08 0.81
C ASN A 104 8.47 -11.81 -0.27
N HIS A 105 8.27 -12.32 -1.49
CA HIS A 105 9.14 -12.01 -2.62
C HIS A 105 9.09 -10.50 -2.92
N ALA A 106 7.90 -9.94 -3.09
CA ALA A 106 7.72 -8.50 -3.28
C ALA A 106 8.33 -7.67 -2.13
N LEU A 107 8.10 -8.08 -0.87
CA LEU A 107 8.67 -7.41 0.30
C LEU A 107 10.21 -7.41 0.28
N SER A 108 10.84 -8.50 -0.15
CA SER A 108 12.29 -8.66 -0.19
C SER A 108 12.98 -7.72 -1.18
N LEU A 109 12.29 -7.36 -2.26
CA LEU A 109 12.77 -6.46 -3.32
C LEU A 109 12.70 -4.98 -2.92
N THR A 110 11.88 -4.62 -1.93
CA THR A 110 11.76 -3.23 -1.48
C THR A 110 13.08 -2.71 -0.89
N SER A 111 13.43 -1.46 -1.16
CA SER A 111 14.70 -0.86 -0.71
C SER A 111 14.54 0.31 0.27
N PHE A 112 13.35 0.92 0.36
CA PHE A 112 13.12 2.11 1.18
C PHE A 112 12.56 1.82 2.58
N ARG A 113 12.62 2.85 3.44
CA ARG A 113 12.09 2.81 4.81
C ARG A 113 10.60 2.52 4.83
N TRP A 114 9.80 3.22 4.03
CA TRP A 114 8.36 3.04 4.00
C TRP A 114 7.99 2.03 2.92
N ILE A 115 7.07 1.13 3.27
CA ILE A 115 6.56 0.10 2.38
C ILE A 115 5.04 0.22 2.39
N PHE A 116 4.44 0.43 1.22
CA PHE A 116 3.00 0.45 1.05
C PHE A 116 2.57 -0.78 0.25
N ARG A 117 1.77 -1.65 0.86
CA ARG A 117 1.04 -2.71 0.15
C ARG A 117 -0.12 -2.07 -0.64
N TRP A 118 -0.02 -2.10 -1.96
CA TRP A 118 -0.95 -1.47 -2.89
C TRP A 118 -1.51 -2.52 -3.85
N ASP A 119 -2.82 -2.49 -4.07
CA ASP A 119 -3.46 -3.38 -5.04
C ASP A 119 -3.41 -2.78 -6.45
N SER A 120 -3.37 -3.64 -7.46
CA SER A 120 -3.22 -3.27 -8.88
C SER A 120 -4.33 -2.37 -9.40
N ASP A 121 -5.50 -2.43 -8.77
CA ASP A 121 -6.71 -1.68 -9.08
C ASP A 121 -6.92 -0.43 -8.21
N PHE A 122 -6.02 -0.15 -7.27
CA PHE A 122 -6.12 1.05 -6.44
C PHE A 122 -5.74 2.31 -7.22
N ILE A 123 -6.59 3.33 -7.14
CA ILE A 123 -6.34 4.66 -7.72
C ILE A 123 -6.22 5.70 -6.62
N ALA A 124 -5.08 6.39 -6.55
CA ALA A 124 -4.88 7.46 -5.61
C ALA A 124 -5.63 8.74 -6.03
N HIS A 125 -6.10 9.52 -5.05
CA HIS A 125 -6.45 10.91 -5.31
C HIS A 125 -5.20 11.71 -5.65
N THR A 126 -5.13 12.29 -6.85
CA THR A 126 -3.97 13.07 -7.33
C THR A 126 -4.18 14.58 -7.26
N SER A 127 -5.32 15.03 -6.72
CA SER A 127 -5.67 16.46 -6.60
C SER A 127 -6.60 16.73 -5.41
N GLY A 128 -6.80 18.02 -5.11
CA GLY A 128 -7.70 18.47 -4.05
C GLY A 128 -7.23 18.14 -2.63
N LYS A 129 -8.17 18.18 -1.67
CA LYS A 129 -7.90 18.01 -0.23
C LYS A 129 -7.28 16.65 0.11
N PHE A 130 -7.64 15.61 -0.63
CA PHE A 130 -7.22 14.23 -0.38
C PHE A 130 -6.05 13.79 -1.25
N ASN A 131 -5.33 14.73 -1.88
CA ASN A 131 -4.17 14.42 -2.71
C ASN A 131 -3.14 13.56 -1.96
N ILE A 132 -2.73 12.45 -2.57
CA ILE A 132 -1.79 11.45 -2.04
C ILE A 132 -0.43 12.06 -1.66
N ILE A 133 -0.05 13.19 -2.25
CA ILE A 133 1.19 13.89 -1.88
C ILE A 133 1.17 14.38 -0.42
N ASN A 134 -0.02 14.64 0.14
CA ASN A 134 -0.16 15.02 1.55
C ASN A 134 0.19 13.85 2.46
N LEU A 135 -0.19 12.62 2.07
CA LEU A 135 0.20 11.41 2.76
C LEU A 135 1.72 11.18 2.64
N ARG A 136 2.31 11.36 1.46
CA ARG A 136 3.78 11.30 1.28
C ARG A 136 4.50 12.24 2.25
N LYS A 137 4.10 13.51 2.29
CA LYS A 137 4.69 14.51 3.20
C LYS A 137 4.60 14.08 4.66
N LEU A 138 3.42 13.62 5.10
CA LEU A 138 3.22 13.11 6.46
C LEU A 138 4.16 11.95 6.78
N LEU A 139 4.23 10.94 5.90
CA LEU A 139 5.07 9.75 6.13
C LEU A 139 6.57 10.12 6.23
N LEU A 140 7.04 11.00 5.36
CA LEU A 140 8.46 11.38 5.32
C LEU A 140 8.88 12.25 6.51
N ASP A 141 7.95 13.00 7.09
CA ASP A 141 8.16 13.84 8.28
C ASP A 141 8.13 13.04 9.60
N LEU A 142 7.50 11.86 9.61
CA LEU A 142 7.39 11.04 10.83
C LEU A 142 8.76 10.58 11.37
N PRO A 143 9.01 10.68 12.69
CA PRO A 143 10.29 10.36 13.33
C PRO A 143 10.86 9.00 12.93
N GLN A 144 12.12 8.96 12.49
CA GLN A 144 12.81 7.74 12.05
C GLN A 144 13.19 6.77 13.17
N SER A 145 13.05 7.18 14.43
CA SER A 145 13.33 6.38 15.64
C SER A 145 12.17 5.47 16.05
N LYS A 146 11.09 5.42 15.27
CA LYS A 146 9.90 4.61 15.58
C LYS A 146 9.52 3.74 14.40
N HIS A 147 8.94 2.59 14.71
CA HIS A 147 8.26 1.74 13.75
C HIS A 147 6.79 2.13 13.65
N TYR A 148 6.23 2.15 12.44
CA TYR A 148 4.84 2.49 12.19
C TYR A 148 4.17 1.39 11.37
N LEU A 149 2.88 1.18 11.64
CA LEU A 149 1.93 0.43 10.83
C LEU A 149 0.65 1.26 10.76
N ILE A 150 0.29 1.69 9.55
CA ILE A 150 -0.78 2.66 9.27
C ILE A 150 -1.73 2.03 8.28
N TYR A 151 -3.03 2.12 8.55
CA TYR A 151 -4.09 1.66 7.66
C TYR A 151 -4.80 2.87 7.04
N PRO A 152 -4.44 3.29 5.81
CA PRO A 152 -5.15 4.33 5.11
C PRO A 152 -6.58 3.87 4.80
N LEU A 153 -7.53 4.81 4.89
CA LEU A 153 -8.90 4.55 4.48
C LEU A 153 -8.97 4.49 2.96
N THR A 154 -9.55 3.42 2.44
CA THR A 154 -9.87 3.28 1.01
C THR A 154 -11.38 3.41 0.82
N VAL A 155 -11.79 4.01 -0.29
CA VAL A 155 -13.20 4.07 -0.71
C VAL A 155 -13.32 3.24 -1.96
N SER A 156 -14.20 2.25 -1.94
CA SER A 156 -14.49 1.45 -3.13
C SER A 156 -15.37 2.29 -4.06
N PHE A 157 -14.83 2.74 -5.20
CA PHE A 157 -15.58 3.52 -6.19
C PHE A 157 -15.95 2.65 -7.39
N ALA A 158 -17.26 2.55 -7.65
CA ALA A 158 -17.93 1.91 -8.78
C ALA A 158 -17.61 0.42 -9.08
N GLY A 159 -18.63 -0.43 -8.92
CA GLY A 159 -18.89 -1.51 -9.88
C GLY A 159 -18.32 -2.89 -9.59
N ASP A 160 -17.62 -3.13 -8.48
CA ASP A 160 -17.33 -4.50 -8.07
C ASP A 160 -18.61 -5.19 -7.57
N LEU A 161 -19.39 -5.77 -8.49
CA LEU A 161 -20.61 -6.52 -8.15
C LEU A 161 -20.32 -7.74 -7.26
N PHE A 162 -19.05 -8.14 -7.10
CA PHE A 162 -18.63 -9.29 -6.30
C PHE A 162 -18.14 -8.92 -4.90
N HIS A 163 -17.57 -7.73 -4.69
CA HIS A 163 -17.07 -7.27 -3.37
C HIS A 163 -17.71 -5.98 -2.84
N VAL A 164 -18.64 -5.33 -3.57
CA VAL A 164 -19.45 -4.22 -3.03
C VAL A 164 -20.41 -4.76 -1.97
N LYS A 165 -20.15 -4.40 -0.71
CA LYS A 165 -21.14 -4.52 0.37
C LYS A 165 -21.95 -3.23 0.41
N VAL A 166 -23.20 -3.28 -0.05
CA VAL A 166 -24.14 -2.16 0.07
C VAL A 166 -24.17 -1.67 1.53
N GLY A 167 -23.84 -0.38 1.75
CA GLY A 167 -23.71 0.22 3.07
C GLY A 167 -22.33 0.13 3.74
N LYS A 168 -21.32 -0.46 3.09
CA LYS A 168 -19.90 -0.46 3.51
C LYS A 168 -19.00 0.07 2.40
N GLU A 169 -19.15 1.36 2.11
CA GLU A 169 -18.36 2.07 1.09
C GLU A 169 -16.91 2.36 1.54
N ILE A 170 -16.64 2.25 2.84
CA ILE A 170 -15.31 2.41 3.43
C ILE A 170 -14.69 1.03 3.60
N HIS A 171 -13.53 0.85 2.97
CA HIS A 171 -12.70 -0.33 3.10
C HIS A 171 -11.33 0.01 3.70
N SER A 172 -10.63 -1.01 4.18
CA SER A 172 -9.26 -0.89 4.70
C SER A 172 -8.49 -2.14 4.29
N GLU A 173 -8.07 -2.17 3.02
CA GLU A 173 -7.27 -3.25 2.43
C GLU A 173 -5.78 -2.90 2.33
N GLY A 174 -5.48 -1.63 2.12
CA GLY A 174 -4.11 -1.13 2.07
C GLY A 174 -3.54 -0.94 3.48
N TYR A 175 -2.24 -1.13 3.63
CA TYR A 175 -1.51 -0.67 4.80
C TYR A 175 -0.08 -0.27 4.45
N ILE A 176 0.43 0.65 5.24
CA ILE A 176 1.75 1.26 5.11
C ILE A 176 2.52 0.93 6.37
N HIS A 177 3.74 0.45 6.24
CA HIS A 177 4.59 0.19 7.39
C HIS A 177 6.02 0.63 7.13
N THR A 178 6.75 0.89 8.21
CA THR A 178 8.20 1.04 8.11
C THR A 178 8.87 -0.33 8.00
N TRP A 179 10.00 -0.41 7.33
CA TRP A 179 10.78 -1.64 7.22
C TRP A 179 11.40 -2.06 8.56
N HIS A 180 11.58 -3.37 8.74
CA HIS A 180 12.39 -3.97 9.79
C HIS A 180 12.89 -5.35 9.31
N PRO A 181 14.11 -5.79 9.67
CA PRO A 181 14.69 -7.05 9.13
C PRO A 181 13.91 -8.32 9.51
N LYS A 182 13.08 -8.26 10.56
CA LYS A 182 12.21 -9.37 10.98
C LYS A 182 10.82 -9.38 10.32
N LEU A 183 10.50 -8.40 9.45
CA LEU A 183 9.22 -8.38 8.75
C LEU A 183 9.10 -9.56 7.80
N ARG A 184 7.92 -10.18 7.81
CA ARG A 184 7.53 -11.21 6.86
C ARG A 184 6.03 -11.41 6.87
N TYR A 185 5.48 -11.78 5.72
CA TYR A 185 4.12 -12.26 5.61
C TYR A 185 4.04 -13.71 6.08
N ILE A 186 3.00 -14.03 6.84
CA ILE A 186 2.73 -15.39 7.34
C ILE A 186 1.27 -15.76 7.10
N LYS A 187 1.01 -17.06 7.01
CA LYS A 187 -0.35 -17.59 7.02
C LYS A 187 -0.88 -17.63 8.45
N LYS A 188 -2.04 -17.03 8.69
CA LYS A 188 -2.80 -17.21 9.93
C LYS A 188 -4.22 -17.66 9.59
N GLY A 189 -4.42 -18.98 9.61
CA GLY A 189 -5.68 -19.59 9.15
C GLY A 189 -5.87 -19.38 7.65
N LYS A 190 -6.98 -18.73 7.27
CA LYS A 190 -7.29 -18.37 5.87
C LYS A 190 -6.69 -17.02 5.45
N PHE A 191 -6.09 -16.28 6.38
CA PHE A 191 -5.64 -14.90 6.14
C PHE A 191 -4.13 -14.81 6.00
N GLU A 192 -3.70 -13.92 5.11
CA GLU A 192 -2.34 -13.39 5.07
C GLU A 192 -2.20 -12.30 6.12
N VAL A 193 -1.12 -12.33 6.91
CA VAL A 193 -0.86 -11.33 7.95
C VAL A 193 0.60 -10.89 7.87
N LEU A 194 0.85 -9.59 7.89
CA LEU A 194 2.19 -9.05 8.11
C LEU A 194 2.60 -9.30 9.57
N LYS A 195 3.62 -10.16 9.76
CA LYS A 195 4.26 -10.31 11.05
C LYS A 195 5.21 -9.13 11.27
N THR A 196 4.75 -8.17 12.05
CA THR A 196 5.61 -7.12 12.59
C THR A 196 6.42 -7.64 13.78
N PRO A 197 7.63 -7.12 14.04
CA PRO A 197 8.35 -7.46 15.25
C PRO A 197 7.52 -7.11 16.50
N PHE A 198 7.41 -8.04 17.45
CA PHE A 198 7.00 -7.73 18.82
C PHE A 198 8.13 -6.92 19.47
N PHE A 199 7.76 -5.78 20.03
CA PHE A 199 8.69 -4.78 20.55
C PHE A 199 9.31 -5.18 21.90
N TYR A 200 10.50 -5.79 21.90
CA TYR A 200 11.40 -5.89 23.06
C TYR A 200 12.86 -6.09 22.59
N THR A 201 13.48 -5.09 21.95
CA THR A 201 14.95 -5.01 21.83
C THR A 201 15.36 -3.58 21.56
#